data_AF-A0A7J8E6B3-F1
#
_entry.id   AF-A0A7J8E6B3-F1
#
_cell.length_a   1.000
_cell.length_b   1.000
_cell.length_c   1.000
_cell.angle_alpha   90.00
_cell.angle_beta   90.00
_cell.angle_gamma   90.00
#
_symmetry.space_group_name_H-M   'P 1'
#
loop_
_entity.id
_entity.type
_entity.pdbx_description
1 polymer ?
#
loop_
_entity_poly.entity_id
_entity_poly.type
_entity_poly.pdbx_seq_one_letter_code
_entity_poly.pdbx_strand_id
1 'polypeptide(L)'
;MPLRDVLYGRVTDLLRWCRQEHASELDYQSCPTSEDCENNAVDSFWKRASMQYSTDSSGELHIMLNGSVPTGAYPVKGFFAEFEVPYFQKDKITRIEIWVMHEIGGPNLESCGEGTVKILEERLKEMGFQYSCINDYLPVKLLKCVDHSTHADCALHAAAASTLREVPSLYAGHGASLVIPLLVALAAGWNTIQIVEVMFTHPNVLHLGAR
;
A
#
# COMPACT_ATOMS: atom_id res chain seq x y z
N MET A 1 -8.29 -0.29 1.04
CA MET A 1 -8.37 0.38 2.36
C MET A 1 -7.44 -0.35 3.33
N PRO A 2 -6.26 0.19 3.64
CA PRO A 2 -5.35 -0.37 4.64
C PRO A 2 -5.89 -0.28 6.06
N LEU A 3 -5.29 -1.04 6.98
CA LEU A 3 -5.70 -1.10 8.39
C LEU A 3 -5.73 0.30 9.03
N ARG A 4 -4.76 1.16 8.71
CA ARG A 4 -4.71 2.56 9.17
C ARG A 4 -5.90 3.42 8.71
N ASP A 5 -6.64 2.99 7.69
CA ASP A 5 -7.83 3.65 7.17
C ASP A 5 -9.14 3.05 7.68
N VAL A 6 -9.07 1.92 8.39
CA VAL A 6 -10.21 1.31 9.09
C VAL A 6 -10.36 1.97 10.45
N LEU A 7 -11.59 2.22 10.92
CA LEU A 7 -11.88 2.98 12.14
C LEU A 7 -10.99 2.58 13.33
N TYR A 8 -10.90 1.28 13.63
CA TYR A 8 -10.12 0.82 14.78
C TYR A 8 -8.61 1.00 14.58
N GLY A 9 -8.07 0.94 13.36
CA GLY A 9 -6.66 1.28 13.13
C GLY A 9 -6.41 2.80 13.07
N ARG A 10 -7.35 3.56 12.52
CA ARG A 10 -7.23 5.01 12.31
C ARG A 10 -7.09 5.79 13.61
N VAL A 11 -7.89 5.44 14.62
CA VAL A 11 -7.91 6.18 15.90
C VAL A 11 -6.61 6.03 16.71
N THR A 12 -5.75 5.08 16.33
CA THR A 12 -4.47 4.79 16.97
C THR A 12 -3.27 4.95 16.05
N ASP A 13 -3.48 5.34 14.78
CA ASP A 13 -2.39 5.49 13.81
C ASP A 13 -1.38 6.53 14.32
N LEU A 14 -0.09 6.16 14.32
CA LEU A 14 1.03 6.96 14.83
C LEU A 14 0.97 7.34 16.32
N LEU A 15 0.05 6.78 17.11
CA LEU A 15 -0.03 7.02 18.55
C LEU A 15 0.73 5.94 19.34
N ARG A 16 1.25 6.33 20.51
CA ARG A 16 1.84 5.42 21.51
C ARG A 16 1.17 5.67 22.85
N TRP A 17 0.88 4.60 23.58
CA TRP A 17 0.24 4.69 24.89
C TRP A 17 0.63 3.51 25.78
N CYS A 18 0.71 3.78 27.07
CA CYS A 18 0.87 2.79 28.12
C CYS A 18 0.55 3.45 29.47
N ARG A 19 0.31 2.61 30.48
CA ARG A 19 0.19 3.04 31.87
C ARG A 19 1.58 3.06 32.51
N GLN A 20 1.79 3.96 33.46
CA GLN A 20 2.94 3.89 34.37
C GLN A 20 2.96 2.55 35.12
N GLU A 21 4.17 2.06 35.44
CA GLU A 21 4.36 0.75 36.07
C GLU A 21 3.72 0.67 37.47
N HIS A 22 3.90 1.72 38.27
CA HIS A 22 3.49 1.79 39.69
C HIS A 22 2.42 2.85 39.97
N ALA A 23 1.76 3.37 38.93
CA ALA A 23 0.70 4.36 39.07
C ALA A 23 -0.47 4.08 38.09
N SER A 24 -1.55 4.84 38.23
CA SER A 24 -2.76 4.68 37.42
C SER A 24 -2.77 5.51 36.13
N GLU A 25 -1.86 6.48 36.06
CA GLU A 25 -1.73 7.49 35.04
C GLU A 25 -1.04 6.97 33.77
N LEU A 26 -1.18 7.71 32.68
CA LEU A 26 -0.47 7.45 31.43
C LEU A 26 1.02 7.79 31.58
N ASP A 27 1.87 6.97 30.98
CA ASP A 27 3.30 7.28 30.88
C ASP A 27 3.57 8.09 29.60
N TYR A 28 4.06 9.31 29.78
CA TYR A 28 4.45 10.21 28.69
C TYR A 28 5.98 10.25 28.47
N GLN A 29 6.76 9.58 29.33
CA GLN A 29 8.22 9.52 29.23
C GLN A 29 8.66 8.39 28.31
N SER A 30 8.16 7.18 28.56
CA SER A 30 8.46 6.01 27.75
C SER A 30 7.35 4.97 27.85
N CYS A 31 7.23 4.17 26.79
CA CYS A 31 6.38 2.99 26.78
C CYS A 31 7.18 1.77 26.37
N PRO A 32 6.92 0.60 26.99
CA PRO A 32 7.63 -0.63 26.68
C PRO A 32 7.47 -1.02 25.22
N THR A 33 8.55 -1.55 24.66
CA THR A 33 8.64 -2.14 23.33
C THR A 33 8.48 -3.65 23.39
N SER A 34 8.48 -4.31 22.23
CA SER A 34 8.52 -5.77 22.12
C SER A 34 9.73 -6.41 22.81
N GLU A 35 10.85 -5.67 22.92
CA GLU A 35 12.06 -6.15 23.61
C GLU A 35 11.91 -6.07 25.14
N ASP A 36 11.19 -5.06 25.64
CA ASP A 36 10.93 -4.90 27.07
C ASP A 36 9.91 -5.91 27.58
N CYS A 37 8.78 -6.04 26.86
CA CYS A 37 7.78 -7.09 27.12
C CYS A 37 6.88 -7.37 25.90
N GLU A 38 6.60 -8.65 25.68
CA GLU A 38 5.77 -9.13 24.55
C GLU A 38 4.32 -8.60 24.60
N ASN A 39 3.80 -8.39 25.81
CA ASN A 39 2.41 -8.03 26.07
C ASN A 39 2.26 -6.54 26.43
N ASN A 40 3.03 -5.66 25.79
CA ASN A 40 2.82 -4.23 25.92
C ASN A 40 1.52 -3.79 25.24
N ALA A 41 0.99 -2.62 25.63
CA ALA A 41 -0.32 -2.14 25.22
C ALA A 41 -0.43 -1.90 23.70
N VAL A 42 0.63 -1.37 23.09
CA VAL A 42 0.65 -1.01 21.66
C VAL A 42 0.74 -2.27 20.80
N ASP A 43 1.67 -3.19 21.10
CA ASP A 43 1.83 -4.42 20.32
C ASP A 43 0.61 -5.33 20.49
N SER A 44 0.08 -5.47 21.71
CA SER A 44 -1.13 -6.27 21.94
C SER A 44 -2.33 -5.74 21.16
N PHE A 45 -2.46 -4.41 21.07
CA PHE A 45 -3.47 -3.77 20.26
C PHE A 45 -3.31 -4.09 18.78
N TRP A 46 -2.12 -3.87 18.21
CA TRP A 46 -1.88 -4.13 16.78
C TRP A 46 -2.01 -5.61 16.43
N LYS A 47 -1.59 -6.53 17.32
CA LYS A 47 -1.82 -7.97 17.15
C LYS A 47 -3.31 -8.24 16.94
N ARG A 48 -4.16 -7.69 17.81
CA ARG A 48 -5.62 -7.89 17.72
C ARG A 48 -6.23 -7.21 16.50
N ALA A 49 -5.80 -5.99 16.19
CA ALA A 49 -6.30 -5.21 15.05
C ALA A 49 -5.96 -5.88 13.71
N SER A 50 -4.72 -6.35 13.54
CA SER A 50 -4.26 -7.12 12.38
C SER A 50 -5.06 -8.40 12.18
N MET A 51 -5.24 -9.20 13.25
CA MET A 51 -6.05 -10.43 13.19
C MET A 51 -7.48 -10.15 12.74
N GLN A 52 -8.11 -9.10 13.29
CA GLN A 52 -9.48 -8.72 12.94
C GLN A 52 -9.57 -8.26 11.49
N TYR A 53 -8.65 -7.39 11.06
CA TYR A 53 -8.59 -6.90 9.69
C TYR A 53 -8.42 -8.01 8.66
N SER A 54 -7.52 -8.96 8.90
CA SER A 54 -7.34 -10.12 8.02
C SER A 54 -8.54 -11.05 7.99
N THR A 55 -9.23 -11.22 9.12
CA THR A 55 -10.45 -12.04 9.22
C THR A 55 -11.62 -11.43 8.43
N ASP A 56 -11.71 -10.10 8.43
CA ASP A 56 -12.79 -9.36 7.77
C ASP A 56 -12.49 -9.05 6.30
N SER A 57 -11.24 -9.26 5.86
CA SER A 57 -10.82 -9.02 4.48
C SER A 57 -11.35 -10.07 3.50
N SER A 58 -11.68 -9.63 2.29
CA SER A 58 -12.28 -10.48 1.25
C SER A 58 -12.04 -9.92 -0.15
N GLY A 59 -12.31 -10.73 -1.18
CA GLY A 59 -12.07 -10.37 -2.58
C GLY A 59 -10.59 -10.41 -2.93
N GLU A 60 -10.14 -9.40 -3.67
CA GLU A 60 -8.73 -9.29 -4.08
C GLU A 60 -7.94 -8.52 -3.03
N LEU A 61 -6.93 -9.19 -2.46
CA LEU A 61 -6.01 -8.57 -1.50
C LEU A 61 -4.79 -8.04 -2.22
N HIS A 62 -4.39 -6.81 -1.91
CA HIS A 62 -3.15 -6.24 -2.41
C HIS A 62 -2.16 -6.10 -1.26
N ILE A 63 -0.91 -6.53 -1.44
CA ILE A 63 0.14 -6.44 -0.42
C ILE A 63 1.26 -5.57 -0.96
N MET A 64 1.60 -4.48 -0.28
CA MET A 64 2.74 -3.65 -0.66
C MET A 64 3.96 -3.99 0.21
N LEU A 65 5.08 -4.36 -0.43
CA LEU A 65 6.37 -4.67 0.19
C LEU A 65 7.45 -3.72 -0.29
N ASN A 66 8.49 -3.51 0.53
CA ASN A 66 9.65 -2.70 0.18
C ASN A 66 10.82 -3.60 -0.28
N GLY A 67 11.09 -3.64 -1.57
CA GLY A 67 12.21 -4.38 -2.17
C GLY A 67 13.59 -3.76 -1.98
N SER A 68 13.66 -2.57 -1.38
CA SER A 68 14.90 -1.83 -1.09
C SER A 68 15.34 -1.93 0.36
N VAL A 69 14.72 -2.79 1.18
CA VAL A 69 15.07 -2.97 2.60
C VAL A 69 16.17 -4.04 2.77
N PRO A 70 17.28 -3.75 3.50
CA PRO A 70 18.39 -4.69 3.70
C PRO A 70 18.04 -6.04 4.33
N THR A 71 16.96 -6.09 5.10
CA THR A 71 16.53 -7.29 5.83
C THR A 71 15.63 -8.22 5.01
N GLY A 72 15.37 -7.90 3.74
CA GLY A 72 14.41 -8.60 2.88
C GLY A 72 13.01 -8.01 2.96
N ALA A 73 12.30 -8.05 1.84
CA ALA A 73 11.02 -7.37 1.64
C ALA A 73 9.87 -7.99 2.45
N TYR A 74 9.94 -9.28 2.75
CA TYR A 74 8.99 -10.01 3.59
C TYR A 74 9.66 -10.44 4.91
N PRO A 75 9.40 -9.73 6.02
CA PRO A 75 9.92 -10.15 7.31
C PRO A 75 9.20 -11.41 7.79
N VAL A 76 9.91 -12.55 7.77
CA VAL A 76 9.36 -13.87 8.16
C VAL A 76 8.88 -13.94 9.62
N LYS A 77 9.29 -12.97 10.44
CA LYS A 77 8.77 -12.69 11.78
C LYS A 77 8.29 -11.24 11.80
N GLY A 78 7.07 -11.00 12.26
CA GLY A 78 6.43 -9.69 12.22
C GLY A 78 4.91 -9.78 12.04
N PHE A 79 4.25 -8.62 12.17
CA PHE A 79 2.78 -8.55 12.18
C PHE A 79 2.12 -9.22 10.97
N PHE A 80 2.60 -8.89 9.78
CA PHE A 80 2.06 -9.47 8.55
C PHE A 80 2.18 -11.00 8.53
N ALA A 81 3.36 -11.53 8.86
CA ALA A 81 3.63 -12.97 8.83
C ALA A 81 2.89 -13.75 9.94
N GLU A 82 2.72 -13.18 11.13
CA GLU A 82 2.25 -13.91 12.32
C GLU A 82 0.78 -13.63 12.65
N PHE A 83 0.28 -12.42 12.36
CA PHE A 83 -1.04 -11.97 12.79
C PHE A 83 -1.97 -11.58 11.64
N GLU A 84 -1.48 -11.56 10.39
CA GLU A 84 -2.32 -11.26 9.22
C GLU A 84 -2.47 -12.46 8.29
N VAL A 85 -1.36 -12.97 7.74
CA VAL A 85 -1.38 -14.11 6.79
C VAL A 85 -2.15 -15.32 7.34
N PRO A 86 -1.93 -15.78 8.59
CA PRO A 86 -2.68 -16.92 9.13
C PRO A 86 -4.20 -16.71 9.26
N TYR A 87 -4.65 -15.45 9.29
CA TYR A 87 -6.04 -15.08 9.53
C TYR A 87 -6.82 -14.76 8.25
N PHE A 88 -6.16 -14.83 7.10
CA PHE A 88 -6.81 -14.72 5.80
C PHE A 88 -7.85 -15.82 5.58
N GLN A 89 -9.07 -15.39 5.27
CA GLN A 89 -10.20 -16.29 5.05
C GLN A 89 -10.17 -16.84 3.62
N LYS A 90 -9.64 -18.04 3.44
CA LYS A 90 -9.47 -18.70 2.13
C LYS A 90 -10.73 -18.64 1.25
N ASP A 91 -11.89 -18.92 1.83
CA ASP A 91 -13.15 -18.96 1.08
C ASP A 91 -13.67 -17.58 0.67
N LYS A 92 -13.14 -16.51 1.28
CA LYS A 92 -13.54 -15.12 0.99
C LYS A 92 -12.56 -14.40 0.06
N ILE A 93 -11.34 -14.91 -0.10
CA ILE A 93 -10.27 -14.25 -0.87
C ILE A 93 -10.20 -14.89 -2.25
N THR A 94 -10.30 -14.07 -3.29
CA THR A 94 -10.27 -14.53 -4.69
C THR A 94 -8.84 -14.65 -5.20
N ARG A 95 -7.97 -13.69 -4.84
CA ARG A 95 -6.60 -13.55 -5.32
C ARG A 95 -5.80 -12.66 -4.37
N ILE A 96 -4.49 -12.88 -4.31
CA ILE A 96 -3.53 -12.01 -3.63
C ILE A 96 -2.56 -11.42 -4.65
N GLU A 97 -2.49 -10.10 -4.77
CA GLU A 97 -1.56 -9.37 -5.63
C GLU A 97 -0.47 -8.69 -4.77
N ILE A 98 0.79 -9.07 -4.97
CA ILE A 98 1.94 -8.52 -4.25
C ILE A 98 2.57 -7.43 -5.11
N TRP A 99 2.85 -6.27 -4.52
CA TRP A 99 3.57 -5.16 -5.11
C TRP A 99 4.90 -5.01 -4.39
N VAL A 100 5.99 -5.39 -5.05
CA VAL A 100 7.35 -5.18 -4.53
C VAL A 100 7.85 -3.85 -5.08
N MET A 101 7.90 -2.84 -4.22
CA MET A 101 8.25 -1.47 -4.59
C MET A 101 9.72 -1.20 -4.26
N HIS A 102 10.45 -0.62 -5.19
CA HIS A 102 11.84 -0.19 -4.99
C HIS A 102 11.94 1.33 -4.84
N GLU A 103 12.95 1.79 -4.12
CA GLU A 103 13.29 3.20 -4.04
C GLU A 103 13.79 3.77 -5.36
N ILE A 104 13.35 4.98 -5.69
CA ILE A 104 13.81 5.67 -6.90
C ILE A 104 15.28 6.02 -6.73
N GLY A 105 16.15 5.44 -7.58
CA GLY A 105 17.61 5.54 -7.45
C GLY A 105 18.20 4.80 -6.25
N GLY A 106 17.38 4.06 -5.50
CA GLY A 106 17.85 3.22 -4.39
C GLY A 106 18.23 1.81 -4.82
N PRO A 107 18.66 0.96 -3.87
CA PRO A 107 19.08 -0.40 -4.18
C PRO A 107 17.86 -1.27 -4.49
N ASN A 108 17.98 -2.12 -5.52
CA ASN A 108 17.07 -3.25 -5.73
C ASN A 108 17.67 -4.47 -5.02
N LEU A 109 17.14 -4.80 -3.83
CA LEU A 109 17.68 -5.87 -3.00
C LEU A 109 16.88 -7.16 -3.13
N GLU A 110 15.55 -7.08 -3.22
CA GLU A 110 14.69 -8.21 -3.52
C GLU A 110 13.56 -7.78 -4.44
N SER A 111 13.40 -8.52 -5.55
CA SER A 111 12.27 -8.42 -6.45
C SER A 111 11.33 -9.64 -6.32
N CYS A 112 10.21 -9.64 -7.04
CA CYS A 112 9.31 -10.80 -7.14
C CYS A 112 10.06 -12.11 -7.45
N GLY A 113 9.71 -13.19 -6.74
CA GLY A 113 10.36 -14.50 -6.89
C GLY A 113 11.76 -14.63 -6.26
N GLU A 114 12.26 -13.59 -5.57
CA GLU A 114 13.58 -13.59 -4.95
C GLU A 114 13.51 -13.58 -3.42
N GLY A 115 14.58 -14.07 -2.78
CA GLY A 115 14.81 -13.95 -1.33
C GLY A 115 13.57 -14.24 -0.47
N THR A 116 13.22 -13.30 0.41
CA THR A 116 12.07 -13.44 1.30
C THR A 116 10.72 -13.30 0.60
N VAL A 117 10.65 -12.59 -0.54
CA VAL A 117 9.42 -12.53 -1.36
C VAL A 117 9.02 -13.92 -1.83
N LYS A 118 10.00 -14.73 -2.27
CA LYS A 118 9.75 -16.13 -2.64
C LYS A 118 9.18 -16.97 -1.50
N ILE A 119 9.65 -16.74 -0.27
CA ILE A 119 9.12 -17.43 0.92
C ILE A 119 7.64 -17.09 1.13
N LEU A 120 7.26 -15.82 0.97
CA LEU A 120 5.86 -15.40 1.03
C LEU A 120 5.03 -16.08 -0.07
N GLU A 121 5.52 -16.05 -1.32
CA GLU A 121 4.85 -16.66 -2.46
C GLU A 121 4.60 -18.16 -2.26
N GLU A 122 5.61 -18.90 -1.80
CA GLU A 122 5.51 -20.33 -1.49
C GLU A 122 4.49 -20.58 -0.37
N ARG A 123 4.55 -19.79 0.71
CA ARG A 123 3.59 -19.89 1.82
C ARG A 123 2.15 -19.65 1.37
N LEU A 124 1.89 -18.60 0.58
CA LEU A 124 0.55 -18.32 0.05
C LEU A 124 0.05 -19.44 -0.86
N LYS A 125 0.93 -20.00 -1.68
CA LYS A 125 0.65 -21.16 -2.54
C LYS A 125 0.32 -22.41 -1.73
N GLU A 126 1.07 -22.71 -0.67
CA GLU A 126 0.82 -23.85 0.22
C GLU A 126 -0.51 -23.72 0.97
N MET A 127 -0.89 -22.49 1.35
CA MET A 127 -2.22 -22.20 1.90
C MET A 127 -3.34 -22.32 0.84
N GLY A 128 -2.96 -22.42 -0.43
CA GLY A 128 -3.85 -22.60 -1.57
C GLY A 128 -4.54 -21.32 -2.03
N PHE A 129 -3.90 -20.17 -1.83
CA PHE A 129 -4.30 -18.91 -2.45
C PHE A 129 -3.78 -18.84 -3.89
N GLN A 130 -4.56 -18.23 -4.77
CA GLN A 130 -4.04 -17.73 -6.04
C GLN A 130 -3.29 -16.43 -5.77
N TYR A 131 -2.07 -16.31 -6.30
CA TYR A 131 -1.28 -15.09 -6.13
C TYR A 131 -0.63 -14.63 -7.44
N SER A 132 -0.24 -13.36 -7.46
CA SER A 132 0.60 -12.75 -8.49
C SER A 132 1.52 -11.73 -7.84
N CYS A 133 2.70 -11.48 -8.43
CA CYS A 133 3.64 -10.48 -7.94
C CYS A 133 4.02 -9.50 -9.06
N ILE A 134 4.07 -8.21 -8.75
CA ILE A 134 4.41 -7.13 -9.65
C ILE A 134 5.52 -6.29 -9.01
N ASN A 135 6.65 -6.15 -9.71
CA ASN A 135 7.68 -5.20 -9.33
C ASN A 135 7.26 -3.79 -9.77
N ASP A 136 7.48 -2.81 -8.89
CA ASP A 136 7.29 -1.39 -9.16
C ASP A 136 5.92 -1.05 -9.76
N TYR A 137 4.86 -1.50 -9.08
CA TYR A 137 3.48 -1.27 -9.50
C TYR A 137 3.24 0.18 -9.92
N LEU A 138 2.88 0.38 -11.19
CA LEU A 138 2.98 1.66 -11.87
C LEU A 138 2.29 2.83 -11.15
N PRO A 139 1.04 2.70 -10.65
CA PRO A 139 0.40 3.77 -9.90
C PRO A 139 1.20 4.24 -8.67
N VAL A 140 1.79 3.30 -7.92
CA VAL A 140 2.60 3.61 -6.74
C VAL A 140 3.96 4.16 -7.16
N LYS A 141 4.58 3.62 -8.23
CA LYS A 141 5.81 4.19 -8.80
C LYS A 141 5.61 5.65 -9.23
N LEU A 142 4.49 5.97 -9.88
CA LEU A 142 4.16 7.34 -10.27
C LEU A 142 3.97 8.26 -9.05
N LEU A 143 3.37 7.75 -7.98
CA LEU A 143 3.29 8.49 -6.71
C LEU A 143 4.68 8.77 -6.12
N LYS A 144 5.58 7.77 -6.10
CA LYS A 144 6.98 7.97 -5.67
C LYS A 144 7.72 8.98 -6.57
N CYS A 145 7.44 8.97 -7.87
CA CYS A 145 8.04 9.90 -8.82
C CYS A 145 7.64 11.37 -8.59
N VAL A 146 6.61 11.67 -7.81
CA VAL A 146 6.25 13.06 -7.44
C VAL A 146 7.43 13.76 -6.76
N ASP A 147 8.15 13.05 -5.88
CA ASP A 147 9.31 13.59 -5.15
C ASP A 147 10.65 13.38 -5.88
N HIS A 148 10.63 12.64 -7.00
CA HIS A 148 11.83 12.30 -7.80
C HIS A 148 11.65 12.62 -9.29
N SER A 149 10.93 13.71 -9.60
CA SER A 149 10.48 14.03 -10.96
C SER A 149 11.58 14.15 -12.02
N THR A 150 12.81 14.48 -11.62
CA THR A 150 13.97 14.60 -12.52
C THR A 150 14.82 13.33 -12.62
N HIS A 151 14.52 12.30 -11.81
CA HIS A 151 15.24 11.04 -11.85
C HIS A 151 14.95 10.27 -13.15
N ALA A 152 15.94 9.55 -13.68
CA ALA A 152 15.80 8.83 -14.95
C ALA A 152 14.65 7.81 -14.94
N ASP A 153 14.46 7.11 -13.82
CA ASP A 153 13.36 6.14 -13.63
C ASP A 153 11.95 6.75 -13.64
N CYS A 154 11.88 8.08 -13.51
CA CYS A 154 10.66 8.89 -13.47
C CYS A 154 10.49 9.77 -14.71
N ALA A 155 11.38 9.62 -15.70
CA ALA A 155 11.26 10.36 -16.94
C ALA A 155 9.96 9.98 -17.66
N LEU A 156 9.04 10.94 -17.73
CA LEU A 156 7.86 10.79 -18.57
C LEU A 156 8.32 10.87 -20.03
N HIS A 157 8.08 9.82 -20.79
CA HIS A 157 8.16 9.93 -22.24
C HIS A 157 7.09 10.93 -22.66
N ALA A 158 7.52 12.14 -23.06
CA ALA A 158 6.65 13.05 -23.76
C ALA A 158 6.14 12.28 -24.98
N ALA A 159 4.85 11.96 -25.00
CA ALA A 159 4.19 11.68 -26.26
C ALA A 159 4.38 12.95 -27.09
N ALA A 160 5.37 12.94 -27.97
CA ALA A 160 5.60 14.01 -28.92
C ALA A 160 4.39 14.02 -29.85
N ALA A 161 3.34 14.73 -29.46
CA ALA A 161 2.30 15.15 -30.37
C ALA A 161 2.82 16.39 -31.09
N SER A 162 3.66 16.12 -32.09
CA SER A 162 3.87 16.97 -33.25
C SER A 162 2.54 17.16 -33.99
N THR A 163 1.66 18.00 -33.46
CA THR A 163 0.59 18.63 -34.24
C THR A 163 0.38 20.07 -33.79
N LEU A 164 1.44 20.89 -33.83
CA LEU A 164 1.26 22.23 -34.36
C LEU A 164 1.08 22.07 -35.87
N ARG A 165 -0.10 21.60 -36.27
CA ARG A 165 -0.58 21.86 -37.62
C ARG A 165 -0.90 23.35 -37.58
N GLU A 166 0.00 24.17 -38.14
CA GLU A 166 -0.37 25.50 -38.59
C GLU A 166 -1.71 25.36 -39.31
N VAL A 167 -2.71 26.07 -38.84
CA VAL A 167 -3.96 26.28 -39.58
C VAL A 167 -3.76 27.61 -40.31
N PRO A 168 -3.42 27.62 -41.61
CA PRO A 168 -3.75 28.77 -42.40
C PRO A 168 -5.25 28.75 -42.66
N SER A 169 -5.83 29.95 -42.58
CA SER A 169 -6.73 30.54 -43.56
C SER A 169 -8.16 30.93 -43.11
N LEU A 170 -8.43 32.20 -43.43
CA LEU A 170 -9.64 32.74 -44.06
C LEU A 170 -10.84 33.13 -43.19
N TYR A 171 -11.00 34.46 -43.12
CA TYR A 171 -12.21 35.27 -43.05
C TYR A 171 -13.59 34.60 -43.21
N ALA A 172 -14.49 35.11 -42.34
CA ALA A 172 -15.88 35.52 -42.57
C ALA A 172 -17.02 34.50 -42.38
N GLY A 173 -17.91 34.84 -41.43
CA GLY A 173 -19.36 34.90 -41.69
C GLY A 173 -20.29 33.96 -40.91
N HIS A 174 -20.95 34.52 -39.89
CA HIS A 174 -22.35 34.31 -39.45
C HIS A 174 -22.97 32.90 -39.32
N GLY A 175 -23.54 32.62 -38.13
CA GLY A 175 -24.89 32.01 -38.02
C GLY A 175 -25.07 30.75 -37.14
N ALA A 176 -25.64 30.97 -35.93
CA ALA A 176 -26.64 30.16 -35.20
C ALA A 176 -26.45 28.67 -34.80
N SER A 177 -26.57 28.45 -33.47
CA SER A 177 -27.32 27.43 -32.70
C SER A 177 -27.01 25.90 -32.70
N LEU A 178 -26.70 25.42 -31.47
CA LEU A 178 -27.13 24.20 -30.71
C LEU A 178 -26.91 22.81 -31.38
N VAL A 179 -26.35 21.78 -30.73
CA VAL A 179 -26.84 21.01 -29.55
C VAL A 179 -25.66 20.22 -28.92
N ILE A 180 -25.55 20.16 -27.58
CA ILE A 180 -24.57 19.30 -26.87
C ILE A 180 -25.29 18.02 -26.40
N PRO A 181 -24.83 16.81 -26.76
CA PRO A 181 -25.38 15.59 -26.19
C PRO A 181 -24.75 15.31 -24.82
N LEU A 182 -25.61 15.12 -23.81
CA LEU A 182 -25.24 14.63 -22.49
C LEU A 182 -24.90 13.13 -22.59
N LEU A 183 -23.63 12.77 -22.36
CA LEU A 183 -23.23 11.37 -22.19
C LEU A 183 -23.46 10.95 -20.73
N VAL A 184 -24.41 10.04 -20.52
CA VAL A 184 -24.66 9.37 -19.24
C VAL A 184 -23.58 8.31 -19.04
N ALA A 185 -22.70 8.51 -18.06
CA ALA A 185 -21.75 7.50 -17.64
C ALA A 185 -22.46 6.44 -16.77
N LEU A 186 -22.45 5.19 -17.23
CA LEU A 186 -22.84 4.03 -16.45
C LEU A 186 -21.81 3.82 -15.33
N ALA A 187 -22.27 3.91 -14.08
CA ALA A 187 -21.47 3.55 -12.92
C ALA A 187 -21.23 2.02 -12.93
N ALA A 188 -20.00 1.60 -13.22
CA ALA A 188 -19.55 0.24 -12.96
C ALA A 188 -19.29 0.06 -11.46
N GLY A 189 -19.69 -1.10 -10.95
CA GLY A 189 -19.85 -1.40 -9.52
C GLY A 189 -18.59 -1.29 -8.67
N TRP A 190 -18.82 -0.99 -7.39
CA TRP A 190 -17.79 -0.94 -6.36
C TRP A 190 -17.32 -2.36 -6.02
N ASN A 191 -16.27 -2.83 -6.67
CA ASN A 191 -15.38 -3.81 -6.06
C ASN A 191 -14.50 -3.04 -5.07
N THR A 192 -14.75 -3.22 -3.77
CA THR A 192 -13.92 -2.66 -2.71
C THR A 192 -12.52 -3.28 -2.79
N ILE A 193 -11.56 -2.51 -3.30
CA ILE A 193 -10.14 -2.84 -3.30
C ILE A 193 -9.61 -2.70 -1.86
N GLN A 194 -9.28 -3.83 -1.23
CA GLN A 194 -8.55 -3.84 0.03
C GLN A 194 -7.05 -3.90 -0.26
N ILE A 195 -6.32 -2.91 0.26
CA ILE A 195 -4.86 -2.83 0.17
C ILE A 195 -4.40 -3.13 1.59
N VAL A 196 -3.75 -4.26 1.80
CA VAL A 196 -2.98 -4.54 2.99
C VAL A 196 -1.64 -3.82 2.81
N GLU A 197 -1.59 -2.58 3.27
CA GLU A 197 -0.31 -1.89 3.43
C GLU A 197 0.34 -2.48 4.67
N VAL A 198 1.50 -3.13 4.52
CA VAL A 198 2.35 -3.52 5.65
C VAL A 198 3.08 -2.25 6.13
N MET A 199 2.32 -1.25 6.55
CA MET A 199 2.81 -0.21 7.44
C MET A 199 2.55 -0.75 8.83
N PHE A 200 3.58 -0.94 9.66
CA PHE A 200 3.56 -0.39 11.02
C PHE A 200 4.94 -0.48 11.69
N THR A 201 5.43 0.72 12.05
CA THR A 201 6.32 1.06 13.17
C THR A 201 7.64 0.29 13.31
N HIS A 202 8.61 0.61 12.45
CA HIS A 202 10.05 0.76 12.78
C HIS A 202 10.60 1.92 11.93
N PRO A 203 11.65 2.65 12.33
CA PRO A 203 11.97 4.02 11.86
C PRO A 203 12.45 4.17 10.39
N ASN A 204 12.20 3.19 9.53
CA ASN A 204 12.63 3.18 8.12
C ASN A 204 11.45 3.00 7.15
N VAL A 205 10.35 3.73 7.35
CA VAL A 205 9.18 3.68 6.45
C VAL A 205 9.11 4.95 5.61
N LEU A 206 9.04 4.76 4.30
CA LEU A 206 8.77 5.83 3.36
C LEU A 206 7.39 6.41 3.56
N HIS A 207 7.37 7.71 3.82
CA HIS A 207 6.17 8.51 3.77
C HIS A 207 5.71 8.62 2.31
N LEU A 208 4.71 7.84 1.91
CA LEU A 208 3.83 8.24 0.81
C LEU A 208 2.83 9.24 1.38
N GLY A 209 3.28 10.49 1.51
CA GLY A 209 2.45 11.62 1.86
C GLY A 209 1.58 12.03 0.68
N ALA A 210 0.26 11.97 0.84
CA ALA A 210 -0.68 12.71 0.02
C ALA A 210 -1.73 13.39 0.92
N ARG A 211 -1.37 14.62 1.32
CA ARG A 211 -2.09 15.63 2.13
C ARG A 211 -2.23 15.39 3.63
#